data_AF-A0A0S4IWS3-F1
#
_entry.id   AF-A0A0S4IWS3-F1
#
_cell.length_a   1.000
_cell.length_b   1.000
_cell.length_c   1.000
_cell.angle_alpha   90.00
_cell.angle_beta   90.00
_cell.angle_gamma   90.00
#
_symmetry.space_group_name_H-M   'P 1'
#
loop_
_entity.id
_entity.type
_entity.pdbx_description
1 polymer ?
#
loop_
_entity_poly.entity_id
_entity_poly.type
_entity_poly.pdbx_seq_one_letter_code
_entity_poly.pdbx_strand_id
1 'polypeptide(L)'
;MGRNRRRFLKFNIPMFLNVIIGVYLYLSFAFFEGDMLVPCILSFFTTWSLYMASLSHPGPVHQWAVDDDVLCKHCGLSRPPRAHHCRRCDECIDRYDHHCDWIDNCVGRRNYKAFVLFLVYINACILHYYYQLGMLMNSVTCLKCPKHQFHVDRSLIVHGSLVFMYTFTVIPCWILALIFLFKTIFNALRNVTTYEEHVRTAGMHSKGWRGNLVEVFGRNAALWWIPTMVDDQLIISRAGGIV
;
A
#
# COMPACT_ATOMS: atom_id res chain seq x y z
N MET A 1 24.95 8.86 -19.67
CA MET A 1 23.90 9.76 -20.22
C MET A 1 22.55 9.31 -19.67
N GLY A 2 21.93 10.14 -18.83
CA GLY A 2 20.85 9.73 -17.93
C GLY A 2 19.54 9.39 -18.63
N ARG A 3 19.08 8.14 -18.49
CA ARG A 3 17.67 7.77 -18.66
C ARG A 3 16.89 8.22 -17.43
N ASN A 4 16.75 9.53 -17.28
CA ASN A 4 15.99 10.13 -16.21
C ASN A 4 15.01 11.11 -16.87
N ARG A 5 13.73 10.73 -16.91
CA ARG A 5 12.52 11.57 -17.16
C ARG A 5 11.47 10.81 -17.98
N ARG A 6 10.65 9.99 -17.31
CA ARG A 6 9.20 9.89 -17.58
C ARG A 6 8.44 9.54 -16.30
N ARG A 7 8.66 10.30 -15.21
CA ARG A 7 7.79 10.32 -14.01
C ARG A 7 6.88 11.54 -13.97
N PHE A 8 6.56 12.12 -15.13
CA PHE A 8 5.72 13.31 -15.20
C PHE A 8 4.43 12.99 -15.95
N LEU A 9 3.34 12.99 -15.17
CA LEU A 9 1.94 12.97 -15.57
C LEU A 9 1.45 11.71 -16.31
N LYS A 10 1.21 10.64 -15.55
CA LYS A 10 0.08 9.74 -15.85
C LYS A 10 -0.90 9.87 -14.69
N PHE A 11 -2.18 9.97 -15.03
CA PHE A 11 -3.31 10.28 -14.16
C PHE A 11 -3.10 9.81 -12.71
N ASN A 12 -2.99 10.75 -11.75
CA ASN A 12 -2.67 10.45 -10.35
C ASN A 12 -3.79 9.62 -9.71
N ILE A 13 -3.70 8.28 -9.78
CA ILE A 13 -4.50 7.38 -8.94
C ILE A 13 -4.34 7.71 -7.44
N PRO A 14 -3.19 8.23 -6.95
CA PRO A 14 -3.10 8.79 -5.60
C PRO A 14 -4.08 9.94 -5.33
N MET A 15 -4.46 10.73 -6.33
CA MET A 15 -5.46 11.80 -6.19
C MET A 15 -6.86 11.22 -5.95
N PHE A 16 -7.23 10.13 -6.63
CA PHE A 16 -8.51 9.46 -6.43
C PHE A 16 -8.63 8.86 -5.00
N LEU A 17 -7.55 8.25 -4.50
CA LEU A 17 -7.48 7.77 -3.12
C LEU A 17 -7.56 8.92 -2.09
N ASN A 18 -6.95 10.07 -2.37
CA ASN A 18 -7.08 11.25 -1.51
C ASN A 18 -8.51 11.84 -1.53
N VAL A 19 -9.25 11.74 -2.64
CA VAL A 19 -10.68 12.10 -2.68
C VAL A 19 -11.51 11.15 -1.82
N ILE A 20 -11.24 9.85 -1.86
CA ILE A 20 -11.89 8.85 -0.99
C ILE A 20 -11.61 9.16 0.50
N ILE A 21 -10.36 9.46 0.85
CA ILE A 21 -9.97 9.84 2.22
C ILE A 21 -10.65 11.15 2.64
N GLY A 22 -10.73 12.14 1.75
CA GLY A 22 -11.42 13.40 2.01
C GLY A 22 -12.91 13.22 2.28
N VAL A 23 -13.60 12.36 1.49
CA VAL A 23 -15.00 12.01 1.73
C VAL A 23 -15.16 11.25 3.05
N TYR A 24 -14.26 10.32 3.35
CA TYR A 24 -14.24 9.61 4.62
C TYR A 24 -14.13 10.55 5.83
N LEU A 25 -13.22 11.53 5.78
CA LEU A 25 -13.05 12.53 6.85
C LEU A 25 -14.27 13.44 6.98
N TYR A 26 -14.82 13.91 5.85
CA TYR A 26 -16.05 14.72 5.84
C TYR A 26 -17.24 13.98 6.48
N LEU A 27 -17.46 12.72 6.11
CA LEU A 27 -18.55 11.91 6.66
C LEU A 27 -18.33 11.63 8.15
N SER A 28 -17.08 11.39 8.57
CA SER A 28 -16.75 11.20 9.99
C SER A 28 -17.08 12.46 10.81
N PHE A 29 -16.72 13.65 10.31
CA PHE A 29 -17.06 14.93 10.93
C PHE A 29 -18.57 15.17 11.00
N ALA A 30 -19.29 14.93 9.89
CA ALA A 30 -20.70 15.27 9.75
C ALA A 30 -21.63 14.41 10.63
N PHE A 31 -21.23 13.19 11.01
CA PHE A 31 -22.13 12.22 11.64
C PHE A 31 -21.73 11.78 13.06
N PHE A 32 -20.48 12.00 13.52
CA PHE A 32 -19.97 11.45 14.80
C PHE A 32 -19.54 12.53 15.80
N GLU A 33 -20.27 13.65 15.85
CA GLU A 33 -20.09 14.69 16.88
C GLU A 33 -18.66 15.27 16.99
N GLY A 34 -17.86 15.16 15.92
CA GLY A 34 -16.50 15.69 15.87
C GLY A 34 -15.40 14.80 16.44
N ASP A 35 -15.64 13.51 16.75
CA ASP A 35 -14.53 12.57 17.03
C ASP A 35 -13.74 12.29 15.75
N MET A 36 -12.69 13.09 15.57
CA MET A 36 -11.85 13.08 14.38
C MET A 36 -10.50 12.42 14.62
N LEU A 37 -10.20 11.97 15.84
CA LEU A 37 -8.87 11.50 16.18
C LEU A 37 -8.51 10.24 15.39
N VAL A 38 -9.34 9.20 15.48
CA VAL A 38 -9.10 7.91 14.80
C VAL A 38 -9.12 8.08 13.27
N PRO A 39 -10.11 8.75 12.65
CA PRO A 39 -10.10 9.00 11.21
C PRO A 39 -8.88 9.78 10.73
N CYS A 40 -8.44 10.81 11.47
CA CYS A 40 -7.27 11.60 11.10
C CYS A 40 -5.98 10.77 11.17
N ILE A 41 -5.80 9.97 12.22
CA ILE A 41 -4.65 9.08 12.37
C ILE A 41 -4.60 8.08 11.22
N LEU A 42 -5.70 7.38 10.95
CA LEU A 42 -5.77 6.38 9.88
C LEU A 42 -5.54 7.02 8.51
N SER A 43 -6.12 8.20 8.26
CA SER A 43 -5.92 8.95 7.02
C SER A 43 -4.47 9.38 6.83
N PHE A 44 -3.84 9.92 7.88
CA PHE A 44 -2.43 10.31 7.86
C PHE A 44 -1.53 9.12 7.51
N PHE A 45 -1.66 8.00 8.22
CA PHE A 45 -0.84 6.82 7.95
C PHE A 45 -1.11 6.17 6.59
N THR A 46 -2.36 6.21 6.11
CA THR A 46 -2.72 5.73 4.76
C THR A 46 -2.04 6.58 3.70
N THR A 47 -2.20 7.91 3.75
CA THR A 47 -1.61 8.84 2.79
C THR A 47 -0.09 8.80 2.84
N TRP A 48 0.49 8.75 4.03
CA TRP A 48 1.95 8.67 4.20
C TRP A 48 2.51 7.35 3.63
N SER A 49 1.84 6.22 3.88
CA SER A 49 2.25 4.93 3.30
C SER A 49 2.12 4.91 1.78
N LEU A 50 1.04 5.49 1.24
CA LEU A 50 0.84 5.64 -0.20
C LEU A 50 1.94 6.50 -0.83
N TYR A 51 2.22 7.67 -0.23
CA TYR A 51 3.29 8.56 -0.65
C TYR A 51 4.63 7.83 -0.73
N MET A 52 4.97 7.08 0.32
CA MET A 52 6.22 6.33 0.39
C MET A 52 6.26 5.18 -0.64
N ALA A 53 5.14 4.49 -0.88
CA ALA A 53 5.07 3.44 -1.90
C ALA A 53 5.19 4.01 -3.33
N SER A 54 4.49 5.11 -3.62
CA SER A 54 4.40 5.73 -4.95
C SER A 54 5.66 6.50 -5.35
N LEU A 55 6.23 7.30 -4.46
CA LEU A 55 7.30 8.23 -4.86
C LEU A 55 8.70 7.72 -4.58
N SER A 56 8.85 6.82 -3.61
CA SER A 56 10.17 6.29 -3.29
C SER A 56 10.69 5.38 -4.40
N HIS A 57 12.01 5.38 -4.57
CA HIS A 57 12.65 4.41 -5.45
C HIS A 57 12.42 2.99 -4.92
N PRO A 58 11.92 2.05 -5.74
CA PRO A 58 11.54 0.69 -5.29
C PRO A 58 12.72 -0.20 -4.92
N GLY A 59 13.91 0.08 -5.46
CA GLY A 59 15.16 -0.60 -5.14
C GLY A 59 16.10 -0.57 -6.34
N PRO A 60 17.13 0.29 -6.36
CA PRO A 60 18.02 0.40 -7.51
C PRO A 60 18.93 -0.82 -7.60
N VAL A 61 19.21 -1.25 -8.83
CA VAL A 61 20.23 -2.27 -9.10
C VAL A 61 21.51 -1.59 -9.52
N HIS A 62 22.56 -1.75 -8.72
CA HIS A 62 23.92 -1.40 -9.07
C HIS A 62 24.64 -2.58 -9.73
N GLN A 63 25.75 -2.31 -10.42
CA GLN A 63 26.53 -3.33 -11.13
C GLN A 63 26.89 -4.50 -10.19
N TRP A 64 26.43 -5.70 -10.53
CA TRP A 64 26.71 -6.94 -9.79
C TRP A 64 27.92 -7.67 -10.40
N ALA A 65 28.79 -8.26 -9.56
CA ALA A 65 29.95 -9.06 -10.02
C ALA A 65 29.50 -10.36 -10.72
N VAL A 66 30.25 -10.79 -11.73
CA VAL A 66 29.78 -11.37 -13.00
C VAL A 66 29.42 -12.86 -12.96
N ASP A 67 28.26 -13.17 -13.57
CA ASP A 67 28.00 -14.32 -14.47
C ASP A 67 27.19 -13.78 -15.67
N ASP A 68 27.52 -14.15 -16.91
CA ASP A 68 26.95 -13.57 -18.15
C ASP A 68 25.44 -13.84 -18.32
N ASP A 69 24.92 -14.93 -17.75
CA ASP A 69 23.50 -15.31 -17.84
C ASP A 69 22.54 -14.35 -17.11
N VAL A 70 23.07 -13.40 -16.33
CA VAL A 70 22.28 -12.50 -15.48
C VAL A 70 22.20 -11.06 -16.03
N LEU A 71 22.80 -10.80 -17.20
CA LEU A 71 22.82 -9.49 -17.85
C LEU A 71 21.42 -9.03 -18.30
N CYS A 72 21.04 -7.80 -17.97
CA CYS A 72 19.87 -7.16 -18.52
C CYS A 72 20.16 -6.56 -19.90
N LYS A 73 19.53 -7.05 -20.96
CA LYS A 73 19.69 -6.53 -22.33
C LYS A 73 19.26 -5.06 -22.50
N HIS A 74 18.32 -4.57 -21.68
CA HIS A 74 17.82 -3.19 -21.77
C HIS A 74 18.68 -2.18 -21.01
N CYS A 75 19.17 -2.56 -19.83
CA CYS A 75 19.95 -1.68 -18.96
C CYS A 75 21.47 -1.84 -19.16
N GLY A 76 21.94 -2.97 -19.70
CA GLY A 76 23.37 -3.30 -19.79
C GLY A 76 24.00 -3.62 -18.43
N LEU A 77 23.20 -3.94 -17.41
CA LEU A 77 23.63 -4.18 -16.03
C LEU A 77 23.48 -5.67 -15.70
N SER A 78 24.48 -6.25 -15.04
CA SER A 78 24.35 -7.57 -14.40
C SER A 78 23.41 -7.45 -13.19
N ARG A 79 22.39 -8.31 -13.11
CA ARG A 79 21.36 -8.24 -12.08
C ARG A 79 21.72 -9.14 -10.89
N PRO A 80 21.49 -8.73 -9.64
CA PRO A 80 21.56 -9.64 -8.51
C PRO A 80 20.40 -10.66 -8.59
N PRO A 81 20.45 -11.76 -7.81
CA PRO A 81 19.33 -12.68 -7.69
C PRO A 81 18.04 -11.94 -7.33
N ARG A 82 16.91 -12.35 -7.92
CA ARG A 82 15.56 -11.79 -7.71
C ARG A 82 15.34 -10.38 -8.29
N ALA A 83 16.32 -9.79 -8.98
CA ALA A 83 16.12 -8.52 -9.68
C ALA A 83 15.61 -8.71 -11.11
N HIS A 84 14.64 -7.89 -11.51
CA HIS A 84 14.01 -7.97 -12.82
C HIS A 84 13.85 -6.58 -13.45
N HIS A 85 13.94 -6.53 -14.79
CA HIS A 85 13.70 -5.31 -15.55
C HIS A 85 12.21 -5.05 -15.70
N CYS A 86 11.73 -3.92 -15.21
CA CYS A 86 10.38 -3.48 -15.47
C CYS A 86 10.35 -2.59 -16.70
N ARG A 87 9.75 -3.08 -17.79
CA ARG A 87 9.58 -2.31 -19.04
C ARG A 87 8.80 -1.01 -18.86
N ARG A 88 7.90 -0.93 -17.87
CA ARG A 88 7.10 0.26 -17.57
C ARG A 88 7.92 1.34 -16.85
N CYS A 89 8.77 0.93 -15.91
CA CYS A 89 9.70 1.81 -15.19
C CYS A 89 10.98 2.09 -16.02
N ASP A 90 11.29 1.27 -17.04
CA ASP A 90 12.54 1.23 -17.85
C ASP A 90 13.81 1.08 -17.00
N GLU A 91 13.73 0.28 -15.94
CA GLU A 91 14.82 0.07 -15.00
C GLU A 91 14.77 -1.34 -14.37
N CYS A 92 15.93 -1.81 -13.90
CA CYS A 92 16.03 -3.02 -13.11
C CYS A 92 15.72 -2.71 -11.65
N ILE A 93 14.77 -3.47 -11.09
CA ILE A 93 14.33 -3.32 -9.70
C ILE A 93 14.86 -4.50 -8.89
N ASP A 94 15.50 -4.18 -7.77
CA ASP A 94 15.96 -5.17 -6.80
C ASP A 94 14.78 -5.79 -6.03
N ARG A 95 14.82 -7.12 -5.88
CA ARG A 95 13.72 -7.94 -5.36
C ARG A 95 12.36 -7.51 -5.96
N TYR A 96 12.28 -7.52 -7.29
CA TYR A 96 11.11 -7.07 -8.03
C TYR A 96 9.89 -7.92 -7.67
N ASP A 97 8.81 -7.27 -7.22
CA ASP A 97 7.54 -7.94 -6.94
C ASP A 97 6.58 -7.83 -8.11
N HIS A 98 6.21 -6.59 -8.46
CA HIS A 98 5.38 -6.28 -9.61
C HIS A 98 5.47 -4.78 -9.92
N HIS A 99 4.97 -4.38 -11.09
CA HIS A 99 4.59 -2.99 -11.32
C HIS A 99 3.13 -2.81 -10.93
N CYS A 100 2.86 -1.89 -10.03
CA CYS A 100 1.53 -1.65 -9.51
C CYS A 100 0.95 -0.38 -10.13
N ASP A 101 -0.08 -0.54 -10.95
CA ASP A 101 -0.79 0.58 -11.58
C ASP A 101 -1.37 1.55 -10.54
N TRP A 102 -1.85 1.05 -9.39
CA TRP A 102 -2.52 1.86 -8.36
C TRP A 102 -1.63 2.91 -7.71
N ILE A 103 -0.33 2.61 -7.60
CA ILE A 103 0.66 3.53 -7.01
C ILE A 103 1.53 4.19 -8.09
N ASP A 104 1.27 3.88 -9.37
CA ASP A 104 2.07 4.24 -10.55
C ASP A 104 3.58 4.05 -10.34
N ASN A 105 3.94 2.94 -9.69
CA ASN A 105 5.32 2.64 -9.35
C ASN A 105 5.53 1.12 -9.28
N CYS A 106 6.79 0.75 -9.47
CA CYS A 106 7.24 -0.59 -9.20
C CYS A 106 7.19 -0.86 -7.67
N VAL A 107 6.85 -2.08 -7.26
CA VAL A 107 6.99 -2.58 -5.89
C VAL A 107 8.24 -3.47 -5.86
N GLY A 108 9.22 -3.10 -5.04
CA GLY A 108 10.51 -3.79 -4.92
C GLY A 108 11.01 -3.75 -3.48
N ARG A 109 12.27 -4.16 -3.26
CA ARG A 109 12.84 -4.32 -1.91
C ARG A 109 12.59 -3.12 -0.98
N ARG A 110 12.87 -1.91 -1.46
CA ARG A 110 12.96 -0.69 -0.64
C ARG A 110 11.59 -0.16 -0.22
N ASN A 111 10.58 -0.25 -1.11
CA ASN A 111 9.23 0.27 -0.87
C ASN A 111 8.19 -0.82 -0.52
N TYR A 112 8.57 -2.10 -0.49
CA TYR A 112 7.67 -3.21 -0.16
C TYR A 112 6.94 -3.00 1.18
N LYS A 113 7.67 -2.57 2.22
CA LYS A 113 7.10 -2.26 3.54
C LYS A 113 6.01 -1.19 3.47
N ALA A 114 6.28 -0.10 2.77
CA ALA A 114 5.32 0.99 2.58
C ALA A 114 4.07 0.52 1.83
N PHE A 115 4.23 -0.34 0.82
CA PHE A 115 3.12 -0.94 0.09
C PHE A 115 2.25 -1.86 0.99
N VAL A 116 2.88 -2.72 1.79
CA VAL A 116 2.16 -3.57 2.77
C VAL A 116 1.38 -2.71 3.76
N LEU A 117 2.01 -1.69 4.33
CA LEU A 117 1.38 -0.80 5.30
C LEU A 117 0.26 0.04 4.69
N PHE A 118 0.41 0.51 3.45
CA PHE A 118 -0.66 1.16 2.70
C PHE A 118 -1.90 0.26 2.63
N LEU A 119 -1.73 -1.01 2.27
CA LEU A 119 -2.83 -1.99 2.23
C LEU A 119 -3.45 -2.23 3.62
N VAL A 120 -2.65 -2.25 4.69
CA VAL A 120 -3.18 -2.36 6.06
C VAL A 120 -4.03 -1.13 6.43
N TYR A 121 -3.49 0.08 6.24
CA TYR A 121 -4.17 1.30 6.67
C TYR A 121 -5.40 1.63 5.83
N ILE A 122 -5.39 1.40 4.52
CA ILE A 122 -6.59 1.60 3.70
C ILE A 122 -7.72 0.63 4.11
N ASN A 123 -7.39 -0.62 4.44
CA ASN A 123 -8.37 -1.58 4.97
C ASN A 123 -8.90 -1.14 6.34
N ALA A 124 -8.04 -0.60 7.20
CA ALA A 124 -8.46 -0.05 8.50
C ALA A 124 -9.37 1.18 8.36
N CYS A 125 -9.06 2.11 7.44
CA CYS A 125 -9.92 3.25 7.08
C CYS A 125 -11.31 2.78 6.65
N ILE A 126 -11.37 1.80 5.73
CA ILE A 126 -12.63 1.29 5.22
C ILE A 126 -13.41 0.55 6.32
N LEU A 127 -12.75 -0.25 7.16
CA LEU A 127 -13.40 -0.92 8.28
C LEU A 127 -13.97 0.08 9.30
N HIS A 128 -13.22 1.14 9.63
CA HIS A 128 -13.68 2.21 10.51
C HIS A 128 -14.88 2.95 9.92
N TYR A 129 -14.89 3.18 8.60
CA TYR A 129 -16.05 3.73 7.89
C TYR A 129 -17.31 2.86 8.09
N TYR A 130 -17.22 1.53 7.93
CA TYR A 130 -18.38 0.65 8.15
C TYR A 130 -18.80 0.56 9.62
N TYR A 131 -17.85 0.59 10.56
CA TYR A 131 -18.14 0.67 11.99
C TYR A 131 -18.96 1.91 12.31
N GLN A 132 -18.51 3.07 11.85
CA GLN A 132 -19.22 4.34 11.93
C GLN A 132 -20.63 4.21 11.34
N LEU A 133 -20.77 3.74 10.11
CA LEU A 133 -22.08 3.54 9.47
C LEU A 133 -23.01 2.66 10.32
N GLY A 134 -22.51 1.58 10.92
CA GLY A 134 -23.27 0.72 11.83
C GLY A 134 -23.73 1.44 13.10
N MET A 135 -22.86 2.26 13.70
CA MET A 135 -23.18 3.07 14.86
C MET A 135 -24.26 4.12 14.55
N LEU A 136 -24.18 4.77 13.39
CA LEU A 136 -25.21 5.69 12.90
C LEU A 136 -26.56 4.99 12.69
N MET A 137 -26.56 3.80 12.07
CA MET A 137 -27.79 3.05 11.88
C MET A 137 -28.42 2.65 13.22
N ASN A 138 -27.61 2.31 14.22
CA ASN A 138 -28.07 1.99 15.57
C ASN A 138 -28.61 3.21 16.34
N SER A 139 -28.00 4.39 16.17
CA SER A 139 -28.52 5.61 16.80
C SER A 139 -29.86 6.02 16.19
N VAL A 140 -30.02 5.91 14.86
CA VAL A 140 -31.30 6.18 14.17
C VAL A 140 -32.41 5.20 14.57
N THR A 141 -32.10 3.91 14.76
CA THR A 141 -33.10 2.94 15.24
C THR A 141 -33.52 3.23 16.70
N CYS A 142 -32.62 3.76 17.53
CA CYS A 142 -32.90 4.19 18.90
C CYS A 142 -33.76 5.46 18.97
N LEU A 143 -33.64 6.37 17.98
CA LEU A 143 -34.45 7.59 17.85
C LEU A 143 -35.93 7.33 17.49
N LYS A 144 -36.34 6.10 17.18
CA LYS A 144 -37.76 5.70 16.99
C LYS A 144 -38.60 5.74 18.28
N CYS A 145 -38.13 6.42 19.32
CA CYS A 145 -38.89 6.78 20.51
C CYS A 145 -39.99 7.81 20.14
N PRO A 146 -41.25 7.66 20.60
CA PRO A 146 -42.36 8.57 20.28
C PRO A 146 -42.15 10.05 20.64
N LYS A 147 -41.09 10.37 21.41
CA LYS A 147 -40.77 11.72 21.87
C LYS A 147 -39.87 12.54 20.92
N HIS A 148 -39.26 11.91 19.90
CA HIS A 148 -38.43 12.60 18.92
C HIS A 148 -39.12 12.60 17.54
N GLN A 149 -39.77 13.70 17.18
CA GLN A 149 -40.25 13.91 15.80
C GLN A 149 -39.04 14.27 14.92
N PHE A 150 -38.53 13.29 14.17
CA PHE A 150 -37.44 13.51 13.24
C PHE A 150 -37.98 14.18 11.97
N HIS A 151 -37.65 15.45 11.74
CA HIS A 151 -37.98 16.12 10.48
C HIS A 151 -36.97 15.74 9.41
N VAL A 152 -37.44 15.03 8.38
CA VAL A 152 -36.64 14.73 7.19
C VAL A 152 -36.54 16.02 6.37
N ASP A 153 -35.38 16.67 6.43
CA ASP A 153 -35.06 17.82 5.60
C ASP A 153 -34.28 17.43 4.33
N ARG A 154 -34.07 18.40 3.43
CA ARG A 154 -33.32 18.20 2.19
C ARG A 154 -31.85 17.85 2.44
N SER A 155 -31.26 18.38 3.52
CA SER A 155 -29.86 18.13 3.86
C SER A 155 -29.67 16.65 4.19
N LEU A 156 -30.52 16.09 5.04
CA LEU A 156 -30.50 14.68 5.43
C LEU A 156 -30.65 13.74 4.21
N ILE A 157 -31.57 14.05 3.29
CA ILE A 157 -31.77 13.24 2.08
C ILE A 157 -30.51 13.24 1.20
N VAL A 158 -29.89 14.41 1.01
CA VAL A 158 -28.65 14.53 0.22
C VAL A 158 -27.51 13.77 0.87
N HIS A 159 -27.30 13.96 2.18
CA HIS A 159 -26.23 13.27 2.92
C HIS A 159 -26.43 11.75 2.94
N GLY A 160 -27.66 11.28 3.16
CA GLY A 160 -27.99 9.86 3.09
C GLY A 160 -27.73 9.25 1.72
N SER A 161 -28.05 9.99 0.65
CA SER A 161 -27.82 9.57 -0.74
C SER A 161 -26.33 9.49 -1.09
N LEU A 162 -25.52 10.44 -0.59
CA LEU A 162 -24.06 10.43 -0.75
C LEU A 162 -23.41 9.27 0.02
N VAL A 163 -23.84 9.02 1.26
CA VAL A 163 -23.38 7.87 2.07
C VAL A 163 -23.72 6.55 1.37
N PHE A 164 -24.94 6.43 0.83
CA PHE A 164 -25.36 5.26 0.08
C PHE A 164 -24.47 5.05 -1.15
N MET A 165 -24.34 6.04 -2.03
CA MET A 165 -23.49 5.96 -3.22
C MET A 165 -22.04 5.59 -2.87
N TYR A 166 -21.45 6.27 -1.89
CA TYR A 166 -20.08 6.00 -1.46
C TYR A 166 -19.92 4.57 -0.96
N THR A 167 -20.85 4.08 -0.13
CA THR A 167 -20.85 2.70 0.37
C THR A 167 -20.79 1.69 -0.77
N PHE A 168 -21.68 1.81 -1.77
CA PHE A 168 -21.69 0.88 -2.91
C PHE A 168 -20.40 0.93 -3.74
N THR A 169 -19.80 2.11 -3.89
CA THR A 169 -18.53 2.25 -4.63
C THR A 169 -17.33 1.68 -3.88
N VAL A 170 -17.33 1.73 -2.54
CA VAL A 170 -16.18 1.32 -1.71
C VAL A 170 -16.12 -0.19 -1.49
N ILE A 171 -17.25 -0.91 -1.47
CA ILE A 171 -17.29 -2.37 -1.31
C ILE A 171 -16.33 -3.12 -2.27
N PRO A 172 -16.40 -2.94 -3.60
CA PRO A 172 -15.51 -3.67 -4.52
C PRO A 172 -14.04 -3.28 -4.33
N CYS A 173 -13.75 -1.99 -4.10
CA CYS A 173 -12.40 -1.53 -3.78
C CYS A 173 -11.86 -2.18 -2.50
N TRP A 174 -12.72 -2.36 -1.50
CA TRP A 174 -12.36 -3.00 -0.24
C TRP A 174 -12.04 -4.48 -0.43
N ILE A 175 -12.89 -5.22 -1.17
CA ILE A 175 -12.66 -6.63 -1.47
C ILE A 175 -11.33 -6.82 -2.21
N LEU A 176 -11.06 -5.98 -3.21
CA LEU A 176 -9.78 -6.01 -3.92
C LEU A 176 -8.62 -5.71 -2.97
N ALA A 177 -8.70 -4.66 -2.15
CA ALA A 177 -7.67 -4.31 -1.18
C ALA A 177 -7.42 -5.43 -0.15
N LEU A 178 -8.46 -6.15 0.28
CA LEU A 178 -8.34 -7.32 1.16
C LEU A 178 -7.63 -8.48 0.47
N ILE A 179 -7.96 -8.78 -0.78
CA ILE A 179 -7.30 -9.84 -1.57
C ILE A 179 -5.81 -9.51 -1.74
N PHE A 180 -5.48 -8.27 -2.12
CA PHE A 180 -4.10 -7.82 -2.25
C PHE A 180 -3.36 -7.87 -0.90
N LEU A 181 -4.01 -7.47 0.19
CA LEU A 181 -3.42 -7.53 1.53
C LEU A 181 -3.12 -8.98 1.91
N PHE A 182 -4.10 -9.87 1.80
CA PHE A 182 -3.93 -11.29 2.10
C PHE A 182 -2.78 -11.89 1.29
N LYS A 183 -2.75 -11.61 -0.02
CA LYS A 183 -1.71 -12.11 -0.92
C LYS A 183 -0.32 -11.61 -0.51
N THR A 184 -0.20 -10.31 -0.25
CA THR A 184 1.08 -9.68 0.10
C THR A 184 1.59 -10.16 1.46
N ILE A 185 0.73 -10.31 2.46
CA ILE A 185 1.10 -10.87 3.77
C ILE A 185 1.53 -12.33 3.64
N PHE A 186 0.79 -13.15 2.87
CA PHE A 186 1.14 -14.55 2.64
C PHE A 186 2.49 -14.70 1.91
N ASN A 187 2.79 -13.80 0.99
CA ASN A 187 4.06 -13.72 0.28
C ASN A 187 5.20 -13.24 1.20
N ALA A 188 4.95 -12.22 2.02
CA ALA A 188 5.89 -11.75 3.05
C ALA A 188 6.26 -12.86 4.04
N LEU A 189 5.28 -13.65 4.51
CA LEU A 189 5.51 -14.76 5.45
C LEU A 189 6.35 -15.90 4.85
N ARG A 190 6.35 -16.06 3.51
CA ARG A 190 7.12 -17.09 2.79
C ARG A 190 8.42 -16.56 2.17
N ASN A 191 8.67 -15.26 2.24
CA ASN A 191 9.74 -14.56 1.52
C ASN A 191 9.72 -14.81 0.00
N VAL A 192 8.52 -14.79 -0.58
CA VAL A 192 8.30 -14.98 -2.01
C VAL A 192 7.72 -13.69 -2.57
N THR A 193 8.22 -13.24 -3.72
CA THR A 193 7.62 -12.15 -4.48
C THR A 193 6.49 -12.67 -5.38
N THR A 194 5.57 -11.79 -5.76
CA THR A 194 4.51 -12.12 -6.73
C THR A 194 5.10 -12.58 -8.06
N TYR A 195 6.21 -11.99 -8.49
CA TYR A 195 6.93 -12.41 -9.69
C TYR A 195 7.48 -13.84 -9.57
N GLU A 196 8.16 -14.17 -8.46
CA GLU A 196 8.72 -15.52 -8.23
C GLU A 196 7.65 -16.61 -8.23
N GLU A 197 6.47 -16.31 -7.69
CA GLU A 197 5.33 -17.22 -7.75
C GLU A 197 4.85 -17.42 -9.20
N HIS A 198 4.77 -16.34 -9.98
CA HIS A 198 4.37 -16.41 -11.39
C HIS A 198 5.34 -17.23 -12.24
N VAL A 199 6.65 -17.08 -12.02
CA VAL A 199 7.69 -17.85 -12.74
C VAL A 199 8.07 -19.16 -12.04
N ARG A 200 7.31 -19.59 -11.03
CA ARG A 200 7.44 -20.88 -10.32
C ARG A 200 8.81 -21.12 -9.68
N THR A 201 9.41 -20.07 -9.11
CA THR A 201 10.68 -20.10 -8.36
C THR A 201 10.49 -19.88 -6.85
N ALA A 202 9.24 -19.97 -6.37
CA ALA A 202 8.89 -19.78 -4.97
C ALA A 202 9.57 -20.79 -4.02
N GLY A 203 9.85 -20.36 -2.79
CA GLY A 203 10.33 -21.22 -1.70
C GLY A 203 11.85 -21.25 -1.49
N MET A 204 12.65 -20.80 -2.47
CA MET A 204 14.12 -20.86 -2.40
C MET A 204 14.75 -19.89 -1.38
N HIS A 205 14.01 -18.89 -0.91
CA HIS A 205 14.54 -17.79 -0.10
C HIS A 205 13.98 -17.73 1.33
N SER A 206 13.19 -18.72 1.76
CA SER A 206 12.58 -18.71 3.09
C SER A 206 13.62 -18.84 4.21
N LYS A 207 13.49 -18.02 5.25
CA LYS A 207 14.33 -17.97 6.47
C LYS A 207 13.52 -18.26 7.74
N GLY A 208 12.37 -18.94 7.59
CA GLY A 208 11.35 -19.06 8.63
C GLY A 208 10.53 -17.78 8.81
N TRP A 209 9.33 -17.90 9.39
CA TRP A 209 8.35 -16.80 9.43
C TRP A 209 8.89 -15.50 10.07
N ARG A 210 9.66 -15.59 11.16
CA ARG A 210 10.30 -14.42 11.80
C ARG A 210 11.36 -13.77 10.91
N GLY A 211 12.25 -14.57 10.34
CA GLY A 211 13.31 -14.09 9.45
C GLY A 211 12.75 -13.42 8.21
N ASN A 212 11.66 -13.97 7.68
CA ASN A 212 10.96 -13.44 6.51
C ASN A 212 10.31 -12.07 6.83
N LEU A 213 9.67 -11.93 7.99
CA LEU A 213 9.11 -10.64 8.42
C LEU A 213 10.20 -9.60 8.72
N VAL A 214 11.32 -9.98 9.34
CA VAL A 214 12.45 -9.06 9.57
C VAL A 214 13.06 -8.57 8.26
N GLU A 215 13.08 -9.40 7.21
CA GLU A 215 13.52 -8.99 5.87
C GLU A 215 12.58 -7.95 5.23
N VAL A 216 11.29 -7.99 5.56
CA VAL A 216 10.29 -7.05 5.04
C VAL A 216 10.17 -5.77 5.88
N PHE A 217 10.08 -5.89 7.20
CA PHE A 217 9.77 -4.77 8.10
C PHE A 217 11.00 -4.15 8.76
N GLY A 218 12.17 -4.80 8.63
CA GLY A 218 13.42 -4.41 9.26
C GLY A 218 13.64 -5.03 10.64
N ARG A 219 14.86 -4.86 11.18
CA ARG A 219 15.24 -5.41 12.49
C ARG A 219 14.60 -4.69 13.68
N ASN A 220 14.28 -3.41 13.53
CA ASN A 220 13.68 -2.62 14.60
C ASN A 220 12.15 -2.79 14.61
N ALA A 221 11.65 -3.63 15.52
CA ALA A 221 10.22 -3.90 15.70
C ALA A 221 9.39 -2.64 16.01
N ALA A 222 9.96 -1.64 16.68
CA ALA A 222 9.26 -0.40 17.02
C ALA A 222 8.87 0.41 15.76
N LEU A 223 9.56 0.19 14.64
CA LEU A 223 9.27 0.88 13.38
C LEU A 223 8.39 0.06 12.44
N TRP A 224 7.95 -1.15 12.82
CA TRP A 224 7.21 -2.04 11.89
C TRP A 224 5.91 -1.41 11.37
N TRP A 225 5.24 -0.62 12.21
CA TRP A 225 4.02 0.11 11.88
C TRP A 225 4.27 1.56 11.46
N ILE A 226 5.51 1.90 11.09
CA ILE A 226 5.83 3.21 10.53
C ILE A 226 6.30 2.96 9.09
N PRO A 227 5.68 3.59 8.09
CA PRO A 227 6.02 3.39 6.68
C PRO A 227 7.32 4.13 6.34
N THR A 228 8.41 3.66 6.92
CA THR A 228 9.77 4.04 6.57
C THR A 228 10.26 3.18 5.41
N MET A 229 11.24 3.69 4.68
CA MET A 229 12.02 2.82 3.79
C MET A 229 12.82 1.83 4.64
N VAL A 230 13.01 0.61 4.12
CA VAL A 230 13.98 -0.32 4.70
C VAL A 230 15.35 0.09 4.17
N ASP A 231 16.29 0.35 5.07
CA ASP A 231 17.59 0.93 4.73
C ASP A 231 18.48 -0.07 3.97
N ASP A 232 19.18 0.43 2.95
CA ASP A 232 19.99 -0.37 2.02
C ASP A 232 21.25 -0.97 2.69
N GLN A 233 21.57 -0.59 3.93
CA GLN A 233 22.75 -1.05 4.69
C GLN A 233 22.76 -2.56 5.01
N LEU A 234 21.64 -3.27 4.83
CA LEU A 234 21.62 -4.74 4.89
C LEU A 234 22.25 -5.42 3.65
N ILE A 235 22.56 -4.67 2.59
CA ILE A 235 23.01 -5.18 1.29
C ILE A 235 24.55 -5.19 1.17
N ILE A 236 25.24 -4.17 1.69
CA ILE A 236 26.71 -4.08 1.60
C ILE A 236 27.41 -5.17 2.43
N SER A 237 26.78 -5.69 3.48
CA SER A 237 27.40 -6.71 4.33
C SER A 237 27.29 -8.15 3.81
N ARG A 238 26.58 -8.38 2.68
CA ARG A 238 26.34 -9.72 2.11
C ARG A 238 26.92 -9.91 0.71
N ALA A 239 27.08 -8.83 -0.05
CA ALA A 239 28.05 -8.82 -1.14
C ALA A 239 29.42 -8.59 -0.49
N GLY A 240 30.36 -9.53 -0.62
CA GLY A 240 31.73 -9.35 -0.12
C GLY A 240 32.24 -7.94 -0.45
N GLY A 241 32.79 -7.29 0.57
CA GLY A 241 32.90 -5.83 0.67
C GLY A 241 33.41 -5.11 -0.56
N ILE A 242 32.91 -3.89 -0.73
CA ILE A 242 33.67 -2.80 -1.34
C ILE A 242 33.55 -1.62 -0.39
N VAL A 243 34.64 -1.34 0.32
CA VAL A 243 35.02 -0.01 0.79
C VAL A 243 35.30 0.84 -0.45
#